data_AF-A0A9R0YGT7-F1
#
_entry.id   AF-A0A9R0YGT7-F1
#
_cell.length_a   1.000
_cell.length_b   1.000
_cell.length_c   1.000
_cell.angle_alpha   90.00
_cell.angle_beta   90.00
_cell.angle_gamma   90.00
#
_symmetry.space_group_name_H-M   'P 1'
#
loop_
_entity.id
_entity.type
_entity.pdbx_description
1 polymer ?
#
loop_
_entity_poly.entity_id
_entity_poly.type
_entity_poly.pdbx_seq_one_letter_code
_entity_poly.pdbx_strand_id
1 'polypeptide(L)'
;MWRLKVGEGGGPWLRSTNGFLGRAVWEFDAGAGTPEERAEVERMRQGFTDGRFRRRESADLLMRLQYSKENKHQGRDRRLPPMEKLEEKDEVTEDIVLVSLRRALDQFSSLQSDDGCWPGDFSGIMFIMPGLIFALYVTRSLNTVVTAEHRREICRYIYNHQNEDGGWGTLILGSSSMFGTCSNYITLRLLGEKLDGNTALAKGRGWISSHGGATLVPQWGKIWLSIPWGV
;
A
#
# COMPACT_ATOMS: atom_id res chain seq x y z
N MET A 1 5.74 -3.54 -14.75
CA MET A 1 6.17 -3.23 -13.37
C MET A 1 5.58 -1.87 -12.98
N TRP A 2 5.26 -1.68 -11.70
CA TRP A 2 4.85 -0.35 -11.20
C TRP A 2 6.07 0.55 -11.07
N ARG A 3 5.95 1.81 -11.51
CA ARG A 3 6.98 2.84 -11.41
C ARG A 3 6.46 4.02 -10.62
N LEU A 4 7.29 4.54 -9.72
CA LEU A 4 6.98 5.76 -8.99
C LEU A 4 7.39 6.96 -9.84
N LYS A 5 6.47 7.89 -10.03
CA LYS A 5 6.73 9.21 -10.60
C LYS A 5 6.59 10.27 -9.51
N VAL A 6 7.55 11.18 -9.46
CA VAL A 6 7.61 12.24 -8.45
C VAL A 6 7.78 13.59 -9.12
N GLY A 7 7.04 14.60 -8.67
CA GLY A 7 7.13 15.96 -9.22
C GLY A 7 6.52 16.10 -10.62
N GLU A 8 5.96 15.03 -11.18
CA GLU A 8 5.36 15.00 -12.52
C GLU A 8 3.83 15.09 -12.46
N GLY A 9 3.23 15.67 -13.51
CA GLY A 9 1.79 15.75 -13.66
C GLY A 9 1.37 16.69 -14.78
N GLY A 10 0.06 16.83 -14.92
CA GLY A 10 -0.56 17.71 -15.90
C GLY A 10 -1.80 17.10 -16.53
N GLY A 11 -2.67 17.94 -17.04
CA GLY A 11 -3.89 17.54 -17.73
C GLY A 11 -4.99 18.60 -17.57
N PRO A 12 -6.08 18.49 -18.33
CA PRO A 12 -7.18 19.47 -18.28
C PRO A 12 -7.75 19.68 -16.87
N TRP A 13 -7.73 18.60 -16.07
CA TRP A 13 -8.31 18.52 -14.73
C TRP A 13 -7.28 18.44 -13.60
N LEU A 14 -5.99 18.43 -13.92
CA LEU A 14 -4.90 18.32 -12.94
C LEU A 14 -4.09 19.61 -12.96
N ARG A 15 -4.34 20.48 -11.97
CA ARG A 15 -3.66 21.79 -11.80
C ARG A 15 -2.88 21.82 -10.50
N SER A 16 -1.80 22.58 -10.48
CA SER A 16 -0.98 22.79 -9.29
C SER A 16 -0.52 24.25 -9.21
N THR A 17 -0.41 24.77 -7.98
CA THR A 17 0.15 26.09 -7.68
C THR A 17 1.67 26.06 -7.47
N ASN A 18 2.26 24.87 -7.30
CA ASN A 18 3.67 24.66 -7.03
C ASN A 18 4.36 23.80 -8.10
N GLY A 19 3.79 23.67 -9.30
CA GLY A 19 4.38 22.89 -10.38
C GLY A 19 4.47 21.39 -10.10
N PHE A 20 3.55 20.84 -9.29
CA PHE A 20 3.47 19.43 -8.88
C PHE A 20 4.58 18.94 -7.95
N LEU A 21 5.42 19.83 -7.40
CA LEU A 21 6.43 19.47 -6.41
C LEU A 21 5.81 18.67 -5.24
N GLY A 22 6.42 17.53 -4.90
CA GLY A 22 5.99 16.61 -3.86
C GLY A 22 4.89 15.62 -4.29
N ARG A 23 4.35 15.72 -5.51
CA ARG A 23 3.34 14.79 -6.00
C ARG A 23 3.99 13.44 -6.30
N ALA A 24 3.48 12.36 -5.70
CA ALA A 24 3.91 10.99 -5.95
C ALA A 24 2.77 10.17 -6.56
N VAL A 25 3.02 9.50 -7.69
CA VAL A 25 2.03 8.64 -8.37
C VAL A 25 2.68 7.34 -8.84
N TRP A 26 2.02 6.21 -8.59
CA TRP A 26 2.41 4.92 -9.14
C TRP A 26 1.74 4.70 -10.49
N GLU A 27 2.53 4.42 -11.53
CA GLU A 27 2.05 4.06 -12.86
C GLU A 27 2.51 2.66 -13.25
N PHE A 28 1.64 1.89 -13.88
CA PHE A 28 2.01 0.58 -14.39
C PHE A 28 2.54 0.66 -15.81
N ASP A 29 3.74 0.12 -16.03
CA ASP A 29 4.37 -0.02 -17.33
C ASP A 29 4.68 -1.50 -17.60
N ALA A 30 4.01 -2.11 -18.58
CA ALA A 30 4.20 -3.52 -18.93
C ALA A 30 5.61 -3.83 -19.45
N GLY A 31 6.27 -2.86 -20.09
CA GLY A 31 7.62 -2.97 -20.63
C GLY A 31 8.71 -2.73 -19.58
N ALA A 32 8.41 -2.05 -18.48
CA ALA A 32 9.40 -1.73 -17.45
C ALA A 32 9.93 -2.94 -16.67
N GLY A 33 11.25 -2.90 -16.42
CA GLY A 33 11.99 -3.80 -15.54
C GLY A 33 12.60 -5.01 -16.26
N THR A 34 13.82 -5.40 -15.87
CA THR A 34 14.43 -6.67 -16.34
C THR A 34 13.70 -7.88 -15.75
N PRO A 35 13.87 -9.10 -16.29
CA PRO A 35 13.31 -10.31 -15.69
C PRO A 35 13.70 -10.49 -14.21
N GLU A 36 14.94 -10.16 -13.87
CA GLU A 36 15.47 -10.26 -12.50
C GLU A 36 14.79 -9.27 -11.56
N GLU A 37 14.58 -8.02 -12.02
CA GLU A 37 13.88 -6.98 -11.26
C GLU A 37 12.43 -7.37 -11.02
N ARG A 38 11.73 -7.88 -12.05
CA ARG A 38 10.34 -8.35 -11.89
C ARG A 38 10.27 -9.51 -10.92
N ALA A 39 11.22 -10.45 -11.00
CA ALA A 39 11.30 -11.56 -10.05
C ALA A 39 11.57 -11.08 -8.62
N GLU A 40 12.37 -10.03 -8.44
CA GLU A 40 12.60 -9.41 -7.14
C GLU A 40 11.32 -8.78 -6.57
N VAL A 41 10.56 -8.07 -7.39
CA VAL A 41 9.26 -7.51 -6.97
C VAL A 41 8.29 -8.61 -6.54
N GLU A 42 8.23 -9.73 -7.26
CA GLU A 42 7.39 -10.86 -6.84
C GLU A 42 7.89 -11.51 -5.55
N ARG A 43 9.21 -11.62 -5.34
CA ARG A 43 9.77 -12.07 -4.05
C ARG A 43 9.36 -11.14 -2.90
N MET A 44 9.41 -9.83 -3.10
CA MET A 44 8.98 -8.85 -2.10
C MET A 44 7.49 -8.97 -1.78
N ARG A 45 6.64 -9.16 -2.79
CA ARG A 45 5.20 -9.39 -2.61
C ARG A 45 4.92 -10.66 -1.82
N GLN A 46 5.57 -11.77 -2.19
CA GLN A 46 5.42 -13.04 -1.49
C GLN A 46 5.88 -12.91 -0.05
N GLY A 47 7.05 -12.29 0.19
CA GLY A 47 7.56 -12.06 1.54
C GLY A 47 6.62 -11.20 2.40
N PHE A 48 5.95 -10.20 1.82
CA PHE A 48 4.93 -9.44 2.53
C PHE A 48 3.71 -10.31 2.87
N THR A 49 3.22 -11.12 1.93
CA THR A 49 2.12 -12.05 2.18
C THR A 49 2.46 -13.09 3.25
N ASP A 50 3.66 -13.67 3.23
CA ASP A 50 4.13 -14.64 4.23
C ASP A 50 4.34 -13.98 5.62
N GLY A 51 4.68 -12.69 5.62
CA GLY A 51 4.92 -11.88 6.80
C GLY A 51 3.68 -11.17 7.35
N ARG A 52 2.54 -11.22 6.66
CA ARG A 52 1.39 -10.31 6.86
C ARG A 52 0.76 -10.29 8.25
N PHE A 53 1.01 -11.31 9.06
CA PHE A 53 0.53 -11.36 10.46
C PHE A 53 1.58 -10.88 11.48
N ARG A 54 2.86 -10.87 11.10
CA ARG A 54 3.98 -10.43 11.95
C ARG A 54 4.34 -8.96 11.72
N ARG A 55 4.28 -8.51 10.48
CA ARG A 55 4.52 -7.13 10.07
C ARG A 55 3.47 -6.73 9.04
N ARG A 56 2.62 -5.77 9.39
CA ARG A 56 1.49 -5.37 8.55
C ARG A 56 1.78 -4.12 7.75
N GLU A 57 2.72 -3.32 8.21
CA GLU A 57 3.14 -2.08 7.60
C GLU A 57 3.99 -2.36 6.37
N SER A 58 3.78 -1.59 5.30
CA SER A 58 4.70 -1.55 4.18
C SER A 58 6.08 -1.10 4.65
N ALA A 59 7.13 -1.69 4.09
CA ALA A 59 8.50 -1.22 4.27
C ALA A 59 9.00 -0.40 3.06
N ASP A 60 8.09 0.02 2.18
CA ASP A 60 8.38 0.75 0.94
C ASP A 60 9.41 0.06 0.04
N LEU A 61 9.45 -1.28 0.06
CA LEU A 61 10.52 -2.04 -0.60
C LEU A 61 10.58 -1.78 -2.11
N LEU A 62 9.43 -1.67 -2.77
CA LEU A 62 9.38 -1.37 -4.21
C LEU A 62 9.88 0.04 -4.53
N MET A 63 9.55 1.03 -3.70
CA MET A 63 10.06 2.41 -3.85
C MET A 63 11.57 2.43 -3.65
N ARG A 64 12.05 1.82 -2.56
CA ARG A 64 13.48 1.74 -2.22
C ARG A 64 14.29 1.03 -3.30
N LEU A 65 13.74 -0.01 -3.94
CA LEU A 65 14.38 -0.70 -5.06
C LEU A 65 14.61 0.25 -6.25
N GLN A 66 13.61 1.09 -6.58
CA GLN A 66 13.71 2.04 -7.69
C GLN A 66 14.70 3.16 -7.38
N TYR A 67 14.67 3.72 -6.17
CA TYR A 67 15.59 4.77 -5.75
C TYR A 67 17.04 4.29 -5.62
N SER A 68 17.25 3.08 -5.12
CA SER A 68 18.60 2.49 -5.07
C SER A 68 19.21 2.40 -6.46
N LYS A 69 18.40 2.05 -7.47
CA LYS A 69 18.82 2.01 -8.86
C LYS A 69 19.10 3.41 -9.41
N GLU A 70 18.17 4.34 -9.27
CA GLU A 70 18.32 5.70 -9.80
C GLU A 70 19.57 6.39 -9.22
N ASN A 71 19.81 6.26 -7.92
CA ASN A 71 21.01 6.80 -7.29
C ASN A 71 22.30 6.18 -7.82
N LYS A 72 22.33 4.86 -8.06
CA LYS A 72 23.50 4.21 -8.68
C LYS A 72 23.80 4.78 -10.06
N HIS A 73 22.78 5.02 -10.87
CA HIS A 73 22.94 5.64 -12.20
C HIS A 73 23.40 7.09 -12.11
N GLN A 74 22.96 7.83 -11.08
CA GLN A 74 23.34 9.21 -10.83
C GLN A 74 24.67 9.37 -10.07
N GLY A 75 25.40 8.28 -9.79
CA GLY A 75 26.66 8.32 -9.03
C GLY A 75 26.48 8.71 -7.55
N ARG A 76 25.26 8.64 -7.03
CA ARG A 76 24.89 8.93 -5.63
C ARG A 76 24.99 7.68 -4.72
N ASP A 77 25.56 6.58 -5.21
CA ASP A 77 25.73 5.35 -4.41
C ASP A 77 26.78 5.55 -3.31
N ARG A 78 26.33 5.90 -2.11
CA ARG A 78 27.19 6.02 -0.94
C ARG A 78 27.38 4.65 -0.33
N ARG A 79 28.64 4.20 -0.24
CA ARG A 79 29.00 3.00 0.50
C ARG A 79 28.62 3.21 1.98
N LEU A 80 27.54 2.57 2.41
CA LEU A 80 27.16 2.59 3.82
C LEU A 80 28.33 2.04 4.65
N PRO A 81 28.67 2.65 5.80
CA PRO A 81 29.56 2.05 6.79
C PRO A 81 29.16 0.60 7.14
N PRO A 82 29.98 -0.19 7.87
CA PRO A 82 29.53 -1.48 8.41
C PRO A 82 28.39 -1.29 9.43
N MET A 83 27.51 -2.27 9.59
CA MET A 83 26.46 -2.24 10.62
C MET A 83 26.92 -3.11 11.78
N GLU A 84 27.13 -2.51 12.94
CA GLU A 84 27.34 -3.23 14.19
C GLU A 84 25.99 -3.33 14.91
N LYS A 85 25.54 -4.55 15.18
CA LYS A 85 24.37 -4.77 16.04
C LYS A 85 24.87 -4.77 17.47
N LEU A 86 24.37 -3.83 18.25
CA LEU A 86 24.64 -3.76 19.68
C LEU A 86 23.71 -4.72 20.41
N GLU A 87 24.27 -5.48 21.33
CA GLU A 87 23.55 -6.23 22.36
C GLU A 87 23.28 -5.33 23.57
N GLU A 88 22.33 -5.72 24.42
CA GLU A 88 21.86 -4.89 25.55
C GLU A 88 22.96 -4.48 26.55
N LYS A 89 24.09 -5.21 26.55
CA LYS A 89 25.22 -4.99 27.46
C LYS A 89 26.39 -4.24 26.81
N ASP A 90 26.32 -3.93 25.52
CA ASP A 90 27.41 -3.28 24.82
C ASP A 90 27.54 -1.81 25.25
N GLU A 91 28.78 -1.34 25.40
CA GLU A 91 29.04 0.06 25.71
C GLU A 91 28.80 0.92 24.47
N VAL A 92 27.92 1.92 24.60
CA VAL A 92 27.62 2.87 23.52
C VAL A 92 28.66 4.00 23.55
N THR A 93 29.63 3.94 22.63
CA THR A 93 30.65 4.98 22.47
C THR A 93 30.21 6.09 21.52
N GLU A 94 30.87 7.25 21.59
CA GLU A 94 30.64 8.36 20.66
C GLU A 94 30.87 7.94 19.20
N ASP A 95 31.90 7.15 18.93
CA ASP A 95 32.20 6.64 17.58
C ASP A 95 31.05 5.77 17.03
N ILE A 96 30.48 4.89 17.84
CA ILE A 96 29.33 4.06 17.46
C ILE A 96 28.13 4.93 17.11
N VAL A 97 27.88 5.98 17.89
CA VAL A 97 26.79 6.94 17.62
C VAL A 97 27.03 7.69 16.32
N LEU A 98 28.25 8.20 16.09
CA LEU A 98 28.60 8.95 14.88
C LEU A 98 28.52 8.08 13.62
N VAL A 99 28.99 6.83 13.68
CA VAL A 99 28.86 5.86 12.58
C VAL A 99 27.39 5.57 12.29
N SER A 100 26.59 5.33 13.34
CA SER A 100 25.15 5.06 13.21
C SER A 100 24.40 6.25 12.61
N LEU A 101 24.71 7.47 13.06
CA LEU A 101 24.13 8.70 12.52
C LEU A 101 24.48 8.89 11.04
N ARG A 102 25.76 8.72 10.67
CA ARG A 102 26.20 8.82 9.27
C ARG A 102 25.47 7.82 8.38
N ARG A 103 25.34 6.57 8.83
CA ARG A 103 24.55 5.54 8.11
C ARG A 103 23.10 5.97 7.91
N ALA A 104 22.45 6.48 8.96
CA ALA A 104 21.07 6.92 8.90
C ALA A 104 20.89 8.10 7.93
N LEU A 105 21.78 9.09 7.99
CA LEU A 105 21.78 10.24 7.10
C LEU A 105 22.03 9.83 5.65
N ASP A 106 23.00 8.96 5.38
CA ASP A 106 23.28 8.46 4.03
C ASP A 106 22.10 7.68 3.47
N GLN A 107 21.49 6.81 4.29
CA GLN A 107 20.33 6.04 3.87
C GLN A 107 19.12 6.94 3.60
N PHE A 108 18.82 7.90 4.48
CA PHE A 108 17.67 8.79 4.29
C PHE A 108 17.89 9.73 3.10
N SER A 109 19.09 10.27 2.92
CA SER A 109 19.44 11.13 1.77
C SER A 109 19.33 10.37 0.45
N SER A 110 19.61 9.07 0.44
CA SER A 110 19.40 8.22 -0.76
C SER A 110 17.93 8.03 -1.13
N LEU A 111 16.98 8.36 -0.26
CA LEU A 111 15.55 8.26 -0.59
C LEU A 111 14.94 9.60 -1.02
N GLN A 112 15.76 10.66 -1.09
CA GLN A 112 15.30 11.98 -1.53
C GLN A 112 15.07 11.96 -3.05
N SER A 113 13.90 12.42 -3.49
CA SER A 113 13.58 12.61 -4.91
C SER A 113 14.29 13.83 -5.49
N ASP A 114 14.34 13.89 -6.82
CA ASP A 114 14.98 15.00 -7.54
C ASP A 114 14.30 16.37 -7.31
N ASP A 115 13.03 16.38 -6.89
CA ASP A 115 12.31 17.59 -6.48
C ASP A 115 12.50 17.94 -4.98
N GLY A 116 13.36 17.19 -4.28
CA GLY A 116 13.74 17.43 -2.89
C GLY A 116 12.83 16.80 -1.84
N CYS A 117 11.75 16.13 -2.22
CA CYS A 117 10.84 15.46 -1.29
C CYS A 117 11.28 14.04 -0.90
N TRP A 118 10.58 13.42 0.04
CA TRP A 118 10.78 12.02 0.41
C TRP A 118 9.48 11.26 0.19
N PRO A 119 9.35 10.54 -0.94
CA PRO A 119 8.22 9.67 -1.13
C PRO A 119 8.18 8.57 -0.08
N GLY A 120 7.00 8.24 0.40
CA GLY A 120 6.80 7.17 1.37
C GLY A 120 5.36 6.72 1.40
N ASP A 121 5.14 5.50 1.86
CA ASP A 121 3.80 5.01 2.11
C ASP A 121 3.17 5.76 3.29
N PHE A 122 1.91 6.16 3.10
CA PHE A 122 1.05 6.75 4.13
C PHE A 122 -0.25 5.95 4.26
N SER A 123 -0.11 4.63 4.20
CA SER A 123 -1.20 3.68 4.44
C SER A 123 -1.53 3.55 5.93
N GLY A 124 -2.62 2.86 6.21
CA GLY A 124 -3.04 2.58 7.58
C GLY A 124 -4.55 2.49 7.72
N ILE A 125 -5.30 3.31 6.97
CA ILE A 125 -6.76 3.37 7.03
C ILE A 125 -7.37 2.45 5.97
N MET A 126 -8.20 1.50 6.41
CA MET A 126 -8.76 0.41 5.59
C MET A 126 -10.13 0.72 4.98
N PHE A 127 -10.61 1.97 5.04
CA PHE A 127 -11.90 2.39 4.46
C PHE A 127 -11.82 3.53 3.46
N ILE A 128 -10.62 4.10 3.21
CA ILE A 128 -10.42 5.13 2.16
C ILE A 128 -10.58 4.51 0.77
N MET A 129 -9.88 3.40 0.50
CA MET A 129 -10.00 2.70 -0.79
C MET A 129 -11.43 2.19 -1.05
N PRO A 130 -12.13 1.58 -0.09
CA PRO A 130 -13.55 1.29 -0.24
C PRO A 130 -14.39 2.51 -0.65
N GLY A 131 -14.24 3.65 0.02
CA GLY A 131 -14.96 4.88 -0.34
C GLY A 131 -14.71 5.32 -1.80
N LEU A 132 -13.46 5.25 -2.27
CA LEU A 132 -13.12 5.53 -3.67
C LEU A 132 -13.80 4.53 -4.63
N ILE A 133 -13.72 3.23 -4.36
CA ILE A 133 -14.33 2.20 -5.21
C ILE A 133 -15.85 2.35 -5.25
N PHE A 134 -16.47 2.69 -4.13
CA PHE A 134 -17.91 2.93 -4.05
C PHE A 134 -18.32 4.14 -4.90
N ALA A 135 -17.61 5.27 -4.76
CA ALA A 135 -17.85 6.45 -5.57
C ALA A 135 -17.67 6.17 -7.07
N LEU A 136 -16.58 5.49 -7.45
CA LEU A 136 -16.31 5.15 -8.84
C LEU A 136 -17.33 4.18 -9.44
N TYR A 137 -17.83 3.23 -8.63
CA TYR A 137 -18.87 2.31 -9.06
C TYR A 137 -20.20 3.04 -9.31
N VAL A 138 -20.64 3.88 -8.36
CA VAL A 138 -21.89 4.66 -8.47
C VAL A 138 -21.85 5.63 -9.64
N THR A 139 -20.70 6.27 -9.87
CA THR A 139 -20.47 7.18 -11.01
C THR A 139 -20.18 6.45 -12.33
N ARG A 140 -20.31 5.12 -12.38
CA ARG A 140 -20.04 4.27 -13.55
C ARG A 140 -18.65 4.48 -14.18
N SER A 141 -17.70 4.95 -13.38
CA SER A 141 -16.34 5.30 -13.81
C SER A 141 -15.28 4.30 -13.33
N LEU A 142 -15.69 3.25 -12.61
CA LEU A 142 -14.79 2.24 -12.06
C LEU A 142 -13.87 1.62 -13.10
N ASN A 143 -14.40 1.18 -14.24
CA ASN A 143 -13.59 0.54 -15.29
C ASN A 143 -12.76 1.51 -16.12
N THR A 144 -13.08 2.81 -16.05
CA THR A 144 -12.29 3.87 -16.68
C THR A 144 -11.07 4.23 -15.85
N VAL A 145 -11.22 4.30 -14.53
CA VAL A 145 -10.16 4.75 -13.60
C VAL A 145 -9.33 3.57 -13.09
N VAL A 146 -9.96 2.44 -12.74
CA VAL A 146 -9.30 1.30 -12.13
C VAL A 146 -8.97 0.26 -13.20
N THR A 147 -7.74 0.30 -13.71
CA THR A 147 -7.22 -0.72 -14.64
C THR A 147 -7.19 -2.11 -13.97
N ALA A 148 -7.00 -3.17 -14.76
CA ALA A 148 -6.83 -4.52 -14.23
C ALA A 148 -5.65 -4.62 -13.23
N GLU A 149 -4.66 -3.74 -13.37
CA GLU A 149 -3.42 -3.80 -12.60
C GLU A 149 -3.64 -3.15 -11.25
N HIS A 150 -4.32 -1.99 -11.23
CA HIS A 150 -4.83 -1.40 -9.99
C HIS A 150 -5.71 -2.41 -9.24
N ARG A 151 -6.62 -3.09 -9.95
CA ARG A 151 -7.49 -4.11 -9.36
C ARG A 151 -6.71 -5.21 -8.65
N ARG A 152 -5.69 -5.76 -9.30
CA ARG A 152 -4.81 -6.79 -8.72
C ARG A 152 -4.11 -6.29 -7.46
N GLU A 153 -3.57 -5.07 -7.45
CA GLU A 153 -2.92 -4.49 -6.27
C GLU A 153 -3.90 -4.18 -5.14
N ILE A 154 -5.08 -3.65 -5.44
CA ILE A 154 -6.12 -3.34 -4.44
C ILE A 154 -6.60 -4.63 -3.78
N CYS A 155 -6.90 -5.66 -4.55
CA CYS A 155 -7.27 -6.97 -4.01
C CYS A 155 -6.13 -7.55 -3.17
N ARG A 156 -4.88 -7.52 -3.65
CA ARG A 156 -3.71 -7.98 -2.89
C ARG A 156 -3.57 -7.24 -1.56
N TYR A 157 -3.70 -5.92 -1.56
CA TYR A 157 -3.63 -5.10 -0.35
C TYR A 157 -4.73 -5.51 0.64
N ILE A 158 -5.98 -5.60 0.19
CA ILE A 158 -7.10 -5.98 1.06
C ILE A 158 -6.88 -7.38 1.64
N TYR A 159 -6.53 -8.37 0.83
CA TYR A 159 -6.33 -9.74 1.31
C TYR A 159 -5.15 -9.85 2.27
N ASN A 160 -4.06 -9.12 2.03
CA ASN A 160 -2.92 -9.17 2.93
C ASN A 160 -3.29 -8.65 4.34
N HIS A 161 -4.22 -7.69 4.42
CA HIS A 161 -4.69 -7.10 5.68
C HIS A 161 -5.92 -7.80 6.28
N GLN A 162 -6.33 -8.96 5.75
CA GLN A 162 -7.39 -9.76 6.38
C GLN A 162 -6.86 -10.41 7.65
N ASN A 163 -7.58 -10.25 8.76
CA ASN A 163 -7.27 -10.86 10.04
C ASN A 163 -7.47 -12.38 10.01
N GLU A 164 -6.88 -13.10 10.96
CA GLU A 164 -6.97 -14.56 11.05
C GLU A 164 -8.41 -15.07 11.23
N ASP A 165 -9.24 -14.26 11.91
CA ASP A 165 -10.68 -14.49 12.09
C ASP A 165 -11.50 -14.33 10.79
N GLY A 166 -10.88 -13.84 9.72
CA GLY A 166 -11.51 -13.61 8.42
C GLY A 166 -12.07 -12.20 8.22
N GLY A 167 -12.08 -11.36 9.25
CA GLY A 167 -12.56 -9.99 9.14
C GLY A 167 -11.49 -8.98 8.73
N TRP A 168 -11.88 -7.71 8.67
CA TRP A 168 -10.98 -6.57 8.47
C TRP A 168 -11.26 -5.47 9.50
N GLY A 169 -10.18 -4.83 9.97
CA GLY A 169 -10.27 -3.64 10.81
C GLY A 169 -10.55 -2.37 10.00
N THR A 170 -10.77 -1.26 10.71
CA THR A 170 -10.74 0.10 10.12
C THR A 170 -9.31 0.61 9.93
N LEU A 171 -8.36 0.00 10.63
CA LEU A 171 -6.92 0.24 10.51
C LEU A 171 -6.20 -1.07 10.17
N ILE A 172 -5.03 -1.01 9.53
CA ILE A 172 -4.23 -2.19 9.17
C ILE A 172 -3.80 -3.03 10.38
N LEU A 173 -3.54 -2.38 11.52
CA LEU A 173 -3.21 -3.01 12.81
C LEU A 173 -4.45 -3.30 13.68
N GLY A 174 -5.65 -2.93 13.21
CA GLY A 174 -6.88 -3.03 13.98
C GLY A 174 -7.48 -4.44 13.98
N SER A 175 -8.17 -4.77 15.07
CA SER A 175 -9.06 -5.93 15.11
C SER A 175 -10.22 -5.79 14.12
N SER A 176 -10.81 -6.92 13.76
CA SER A 176 -11.94 -6.96 12.83
C SER A 176 -13.13 -6.17 13.37
N SER A 177 -13.77 -5.41 12.49
CA SER A 177 -14.91 -4.56 12.84
C SER A 177 -16.00 -4.70 11.78
N MET A 178 -17.27 -4.49 12.14
CA MET A 178 -18.35 -4.58 11.15
C MET A 178 -18.16 -3.59 9.99
N PHE A 179 -17.68 -2.38 10.28
CA PHE A 179 -17.40 -1.38 9.25
C PHE A 179 -16.25 -1.79 8.34
N GLY A 180 -15.10 -2.18 8.91
CA GLY A 180 -13.93 -2.59 8.16
C GLY A 180 -14.21 -3.83 7.30
N THR A 181 -14.83 -4.85 7.89
CA THR A 181 -15.16 -6.09 7.20
C THR A 181 -16.18 -5.88 6.08
N CYS A 182 -17.29 -5.18 6.32
CA CYS A 182 -18.28 -4.92 5.27
C CYS A 182 -17.69 -4.09 4.13
N SER A 183 -16.96 -3.02 4.44
CA SER A 183 -16.41 -2.12 3.43
C SER A 183 -15.42 -2.83 2.50
N ASN A 184 -14.50 -3.61 3.08
CA ASN A 184 -13.50 -4.34 2.31
C ASN A 184 -14.11 -5.54 1.56
N TYR A 185 -15.04 -6.28 2.17
CA TYR A 185 -15.77 -7.35 1.49
C TYR A 185 -16.51 -6.83 0.26
N ILE A 186 -17.30 -5.76 0.39
CA ILE A 186 -18.05 -5.18 -0.72
C ILE A 186 -17.09 -4.65 -1.79
N THR A 187 -15.98 -4.03 -1.39
CA THR A 187 -14.94 -3.59 -2.33
C THR A 187 -14.45 -4.75 -3.19
N LEU A 188 -14.07 -5.89 -2.58
CA LEU A 188 -13.66 -7.09 -3.32
C LEU A 188 -14.76 -7.56 -4.30
N ARG A 189 -16.03 -7.55 -3.86
CA ARG A 189 -17.18 -7.91 -4.70
C ARG A 189 -17.33 -6.99 -5.92
N LEU A 190 -17.22 -5.68 -5.73
CA LEU A 190 -17.32 -4.68 -6.81
C LEU A 190 -16.13 -4.76 -7.78
N LEU A 191 -14.97 -5.22 -7.30
CA LEU A 191 -13.79 -5.47 -8.11
C LEU A 191 -13.83 -6.80 -8.88
N GLY A 192 -14.87 -7.63 -8.66
CA GLY A 192 -15.12 -8.85 -9.42
C GLY A 192 -14.73 -10.14 -8.69
N GLU A 193 -14.30 -10.08 -7.44
CA GLU A 193 -13.94 -11.26 -6.66
C GLU A 193 -15.16 -12.15 -6.39
N LYS A 194 -15.05 -13.43 -6.73
CA LYS A 194 -16.11 -14.45 -6.60
C LYS A 194 -15.81 -15.41 -5.45
N LEU A 195 -16.85 -16.04 -4.90
CA LEU A 195 -16.71 -17.06 -3.84
C LEU A 195 -16.21 -18.42 -4.38
N ASP A 196 -16.03 -18.54 -5.69
CA ASP A 196 -15.62 -19.75 -6.39
C ASP A 196 -14.20 -20.18 -5.97
N GLY A 197 -14.10 -21.03 -4.95
CA GLY A 197 -12.83 -21.46 -4.34
C GLY A 197 -12.12 -20.39 -3.48
N ASN A 198 -12.62 -19.15 -3.44
CA ASN A 198 -11.99 -18.07 -2.67
C ASN A 198 -12.34 -18.15 -1.17
N THR A 199 -11.52 -18.88 -0.44
CA THR A 199 -11.69 -19.13 1.00
C THR A 199 -11.57 -17.86 1.84
N ALA A 200 -10.69 -16.92 1.46
CA ALA A 200 -10.54 -15.63 2.14
C ALA A 200 -11.82 -14.79 2.07
N LEU A 201 -12.40 -14.66 0.86
CA LEU A 201 -13.65 -13.94 0.67
C LEU A 201 -14.83 -14.62 1.40
N ALA A 202 -14.87 -15.95 1.39
CA ALA A 202 -15.87 -16.73 2.12
C ALA A 202 -15.78 -16.52 3.64
N LYS A 203 -14.57 -16.47 4.21
CA LYS A 203 -14.33 -16.15 5.62
C LYS A 203 -14.82 -14.73 5.96
N GLY A 204 -14.55 -13.76 5.10
CA GLY A 204 -15.07 -12.39 5.25
C GLY A 204 -16.59 -12.33 5.33
N ARG A 205 -17.28 -13.03 4.41
CA ARG A 205 -18.74 -13.15 4.46
C ARG A 205 -19.21 -13.86 5.73
N GLY A 206 -18.55 -14.95 6.10
CA GLY A 206 -18.86 -15.73 7.30
C GLY A 206 -18.75 -14.88 8.57
N TRP A 207 -17.68 -14.09 8.68
CA TRP A 207 -17.46 -13.15 9.79
C TRP A 207 -18.59 -12.13 9.89
N ILE A 208 -19.00 -11.52 8.77
CA ILE A 208 -20.14 -10.57 8.76
C ILE A 208 -21.41 -11.25 9.27
N SER A 209 -21.73 -12.44 8.76
CA SER A 209 -22.94 -13.17 9.14
C SER A 209 -22.95 -13.59 10.61
N SER A 210 -21.81 -14.05 11.15
CA SER A 210 -21.74 -14.50 12.54
C SER A 210 -21.75 -13.35 13.56
N HIS A 211 -21.40 -12.13 13.15
CA HIS A 211 -21.33 -10.96 14.04
C HIS A 211 -22.55 -10.02 13.92
N GLY A 212 -23.71 -10.54 13.51
CA GLY A 212 -24.98 -9.78 13.46
C GLY A 212 -25.26 -9.05 12.13
N GLY A 213 -24.35 -9.14 11.16
CA GLY A 213 -24.57 -8.64 9.81
C GLY A 213 -24.39 -7.13 9.64
N ALA A 214 -24.58 -6.68 8.39
CA ALA A 214 -24.29 -5.32 7.97
C ALA A 214 -25.18 -4.25 8.65
N THR A 215 -26.28 -4.61 9.33
CA THR A 215 -27.11 -3.65 10.06
C THR A 215 -26.37 -2.98 11.23
N LEU A 216 -25.28 -3.60 11.71
CA LEU A 216 -24.43 -3.10 12.79
C LEU A 216 -23.29 -2.19 12.32
N VAL A 217 -23.23 -1.81 11.03
CA VAL A 217 -22.25 -0.80 10.60
C VAL A 217 -22.55 0.57 11.25
N PRO A 218 -21.52 1.36 11.57
CA PRO A 218 -21.69 2.73 12.08
C PRO A 218 -22.27 3.65 10.99
N GLN A 219 -22.64 4.88 11.38
CA GLN A 219 -23.27 5.88 10.50
C GLN A 219 -22.57 6.02 9.13
N TRP A 220 -21.24 6.07 9.10
CA TRP A 220 -20.49 6.19 7.84
C TRP A 220 -20.70 4.99 6.92
N GLY A 221 -20.76 3.77 7.47
CA GLY A 221 -21.11 2.59 6.70
C GLY A 221 -22.54 2.66 6.19
N LYS A 222 -23.50 3.09 7.02
CA LYS A 222 -24.90 3.22 6.60
C LYS A 222 -25.05 4.17 5.41
N ILE A 223 -24.36 5.31 5.43
CA ILE A 223 -24.35 6.28 4.32
C ILE A 223 -23.90 5.60 3.02
N TRP A 224 -22.76 4.89 3.04
CA TRP A 224 -22.26 4.21 1.85
C TRP A 224 -23.21 3.11 1.37
N LEU A 225 -23.70 2.26 2.28
CA LEU A 225 -24.54 1.11 1.93
C LEU A 225 -25.95 1.51 1.46
N SER A 226 -26.43 2.70 1.82
CA SER A 226 -27.73 3.21 1.38
C SER A 226 -27.73 3.86 0.00
N ILE A 227 -26.55 4.14 -0.58
CA ILE A 227 -26.47 4.73 -1.91
C ILE A 227 -27.06 3.73 -2.91
N PRO A 228 -27.99 4.15 -3.79
CA PRO A 228 -28.54 3.26 -4.78
C PRO A 228 -27.43 2.80 -5.74
N TRP A 229 -27.08 1.53 -5.66
CA TRP A 229 -26.00 0.91 -6.42
C TRP A 229 -26.34 0.69 -7.91
N GLY A 230 -27.46 1.24 -8.39
CA GLY A 230 -27.91 1.20 -9.79
C GLY A 230 -27.84 -0.19 -10.39
N VAL A 231 -28.92 -0.96 -10.28
CA VAL A 231 -29.13 -2.13 -11.14
C VAL A 231 -29.49 -1.64 -12.54
#